data_AF-A0A0K8RCD8-F1
#
_entry.id   AF-A0A0K8RCD8-F1
#
_cell.length_a   1.000
_cell.length_b   1.000
_cell.length_c   1.000
_cell.angle_alpha   90.00
_cell.angle_beta   90.00
_cell.angle_gamma   90.00
#
_symmetry.space_group_name_H-M   'P 1'
#
loop_
_entity.id
_entity.type
_entity.pdbx_description
1 polymer ?
#
loop_
_entity_poly.entity_id
_entity_poly.type
_entity_poly.pdbx_seq_one_letter_code
_entity_poly.pdbx_strand_id
1 'polypeptide(L)'
;MHIRNVSMSAIKDIKSNVVTGVVGRIGAICLEEHFVAAATDDGNFRGVKGAARQLSFLMGAVEDGQGPPGNEFVRGSDGSAGCKYEDGYLMGRPNGRKSEMLSRCSGHSFIMGIRQRGPGCYDRTPRNEPLDNEIVE
;
A
#
# COMPACT_ATOMS: atom_id res chain seq x y z
N MET A 1 -21.59 -6.99 1.22
CA MET A 1 -20.48 -6.29 0.57
C MET A 1 -20.50 -6.64 -0.91
N HIS A 2 -20.93 -5.74 -1.78
CA HIS A 2 -20.90 -5.93 -3.23
C HIS A 2 -19.66 -5.24 -3.77
N ILE A 3 -18.61 -6.00 -4.06
CA ILE A 3 -17.46 -5.51 -4.81
C ILE A 3 -17.95 -5.37 -6.26
N ARG A 4 -18.22 -4.13 -6.69
CA ARG A 4 -18.47 -3.83 -8.12
C ARG A 4 -17.19 -4.08 -8.91
N ASN A 5 -17.25 -4.14 -10.24
CA ASN A 5 -16.09 -4.34 -11.14
C ASN A 5 -15.01 -3.26 -10.91
N VAL A 6 -14.16 -3.44 -9.91
CA VAL A 6 -12.96 -2.64 -9.69
C VAL A 6 -11.89 -3.22 -10.61
N SER A 7 -11.28 -2.38 -11.46
CA SER A 7 -10.03 -2.77 -12.13
C SER A 7 -8.97 -2.95 -11.04
N MET A 8 -8.61 -4.18 -10.72
CA MET A 8 -7.65 -4.51 -9.67
C MET A 8 -6.35 -5.05 -10.27
N SER A 9 -5.22 -4.64 -9.71
CA SER A 9 -3.90 -5.15 -10.09
C SER A 9 -3.50 -6.28 -9.15
N ALA A 10 -3.39 -7.51 -9.68
CA ALA A 10 -2.92 -8.67 -8.94
C ALA A 10 -1.39 -8.68 -8.84
N ILE A 11 -0.86 -8.89 -7.64
CA ILE A 11 0.56 -9.07 -7.40
C ILE A 11 0.80 -10.56 -7.17
N LYS A 12 1.52 -11.18 -8.10
CA LYS A 12 1.78 -12.63 -8.11
C LYS A 12 3.16 -12.92 -7.54
N ASP A 13 3.26 -13.95 -6.69
CA ASP A 13 4.54 -14.58 -6.44
C ASP A 13 4.88 -15.53 -7.61
N ILE A 14 5.95 -15.18 -8.34
CA ILE A 14 6.37 -15.86 -9.58
C ILE A 14 6.75 -17.33 -9.30
N LYS A 15 7.08 -17.71 -8.06
CA LYS A 15 7.51 -19.08 -7.74
C LYS A 15 6.37 -20.05 -7.43
N SER A 16 5.19 -19.57 -7.03
CA SER A 16 4.13 -20.45 -6.50
C SER A 16 2.79 -20.35 -7.23
N ASN A 17 2.66 -19.45 -8.22
CA ASN A 17 1.36 -19.08 -8.84
C ASN A 17 0.31 -18.58 -7.83
N VAL A 18 0.71 -18.31 -6.59
CA VAL A 18 -0.17 -17.76 -5.55
C VAL A 18 -0.21 -16.25 -5.72
N VAL A 19 -1.42 -15.70 -5.83
CA VAL A 19 -1.66 -14.27 -5.73
C VAL A 19 -1.45 -13.89 -4.26
N THR A 20 -0.40 -13.12 -3.97
CA THR A 20 -0.06 -12.73 -2.59
C THR A 20 -0.88 -11.52 -2.12
N GLY A 21 -1.41 -10.76 -3.08
CA GLY A 21 -2.43 -9.76 -2.83
C GLY A 21 -2.90 -9.06 -4.09
N VAL A 22 -3.90 -8.24 -3.91
CA VAL A 22 -4.54 -7.46 -4.96
C VAL A 22 -4.81 -6.06 -4.42
N VAL A 23 -4.55 -5.04 -5.23
CA VAL A 23 -4.87 -3.66 -4.90
C VAL A 23 -5.77 -3.07 -5.99
N GLY A 24 -6.77 -2.28 -5.59
CA GLY A 24 -7.63 -1.57 -6.54
C GLY A 24 -6.79 -0.66 -7.44
N ARG A 25 -6.08 0.30 -6.86
CA ARG A 25 -5.23 1.21 -7.64
C ARG A 25 -4.15 1.87 -6.77
N ILE A 26 -3.00 2.15 -7.36
CA ILE A 26 -1.94 2.92 -6.68
C ILE A 26 -2.46 4.33 -6.37
N GLY A 27 -2.28 4.77 -5.13
CA GLY A 27 -2.70 6.11 -4.69
C GLY A 27 -4.22 6.29 -4.65
N ALA A 28 -4.97 5.22 -4.44
CA ALA A 28 -6.44 5.20 -4.41
C ALA A 28 -7.05 5.02 -3.02
N ILE A 29 -6.26 5.22 -1.94
CA ILE A 29 -6.69 5.01 -0.54
C ILE A 29 -8.01 5.69 -0.16
N CYS A 30 -8.41 6.72 -0.89
CA CYS A 30 -9.67 7.46 -0.72
C CYS A 30 -10.37 7.78 -2.05
N LEU A 31 -10.08 7.01 -3.10
CA LEU A 31 -10.79 7.11 -4.37
C LEU A 31 -11.95 6.12 -4.34
N GLU A 32 -13.18 6.63 -4.47
CA GLU A 32 -14.40 5.81 -4.43
C GLU A 32 -14.29 4.58 -5.35
N GLU A 33 -14.81 3.44 -4.89
CA GLU A 33 -14.73 2.13 -5.53
C GLU A 33 -13.31 1.54 -5.71
N HIS A 34 -12.23 2.31 -5.52
CA HIS A 34 -10.85 1.85 -5.71
C HIS A 34 -10.02 1.73 -4.41
N PHE A 35 -10.59 2.10 -3.26
CA PHE A 35 -9.96 2.05 -1.93
C PHE A 35 -9.94 0.63 -1.32
N VAL A 36 -9.66 -0.38 -2.14
CA VAL A 36 -9.70 -1.79 -1.73
C VAL A 36 -8.34 -2.45 -1.88
N ALA A 37 -7.97 -3.26 -0.90
CA ALA A 37 -6.79 -4.12 -0.91
C ALA A 37 -7.17 -5.48 -0.31
N ALA A 38 -6.60 -6.54 -0.85
CA ALA A 38 -6.76 -7.91 -0.36
C ALA A 38 -5.38 -8.58 -0.31
N ALA A 39 -5.13 -9.39 0.72
CA ALA A 39 -3.91 -10.16 0.84
C ALA A 39 -4.24 -11.62 1.13
N THR A 40 -3.39 -12.51 0.64
CA THR A 40 -3.49 -13.93 0.95
C THR A 40 -2.65 -14.23 2.16
N ASP A 41 -3.26 -14.80 3.20
CA ASP A 41 -2.55 -15.28 4.39
C ASP A 41 -2.42 -16.80 4.34
N ASP A 42 -1.24 -17.29 4.71
CA ASP A 42 -0.91 -18.71 4.81
C ASP A 42 -0.68 -19.15 6.27
N GLY A 43 -1.06 -18.30 7.23
CA GLY A 43 -0.95 -18.55 8.67
C GLY A 43 0.46 -18.32 9.24
N ASN A 44 1.45 -17.94 8.43
CA ASN A 44 2.83 -17.74 8.85
C ASN A 44 3.26 -16.26 8.86
N PHE A 45 2.51 -15.33 9.47
CA PHE A 45 2.81 -13.88 9.51
C PHE A 45 3.06 -13.19 8.14
N ARG A 46 3.02 -13.95 7.03
CA ARG A 46 3.22 -13.48 5.67
C ARG A 46 2.00 -12.70 5.18
N GLY A 47 0.80 -13.05 5.65
CA GLY A 47 -0.42 -12.29 5.38
C GLY A 47 -0.34 -10.83 5.85
N VAL A 48 0.25 -10.57 7.02
CA VAL A 48 0.43 -9.20 7.53
C VAL A 48 1.35 -8.38 6.63
N LYS A 49 2.47 -8.96 6.18
CA LYS A 49 3.40 -8.30 5.23
C LYS A 49 2.73 -8.08 3.87
N GLY A 50 1.96 -9.06 3.40
CA GLY A 50 1.16 -8.95 2.18
C GLY A 50 0.17 -7.79 2.25
N ALA A 51 -0.61 -7.72 3.34
CA ALA A 51 -1.57 -6.64 3.58
C ALA A 51 -0.88 -5.28 3.65
N ALA A 52 0.23 -5.17 4.39
CA ALA A 52 1.01 -3.94 4.48
C ALA A 52 1.55 -3.48 3.12
N ARG A 53 2.00 -4.41 2.27
CA ARG A 53 2.43 -4.11 0.89
C ARG A 53 1.28 -3.60 0.03
N GLN A 54 0.09 -4.22 0.10
CA GLN A 54 -1.09 -3.75 -0.66
C GLN A 54 -1.57 -2.37 -0.19
N LEU A 55 -1.60 -2.14 1.12
CA LEU A 55 -1.91 -0.82 1.69
C LEU A 55 -0.89 0.24 1.25
N SER A 56 0.39 -0.13 1.13
CA SER A 56 1.44 0.76 0.65
C SER A 56 1.18 1.23 -0.80
N PHE A 57 0.73 0.32 -1.67
CA PHE A 57 0.28 0.71 -3.02
C PHE A 57 -0.94 1.64 -2.96
N LEU A 58 -1.97 1.33 -2.16
CA LEU A 58 -3.13 2.22 -2.00
C LEU A 58 -2.73 3.63 -1.55
N MET A 59 -1.75 3.74 -0.66
CA MET A 59 -1.22 5.02 -0.17
C MET A 59 -0.34 5.76 -1.20
N GLY A 60 0.00 5.12 -2.33
CA GLY A 60 0.68 5.77 -3.45
C GLY A 60 2.13 5.34 -3.68
N ALA A 61 2.65 4.36 -2.92
CA ALA A 61 3.96 3.81 -3.20
C ALA A 61 3.98 2.90 -4.43
N VAL A 62 5.17 2.72 -4.97
CA VAL A 62 5.53 1.72 -5.98
C VAL A 62 6.57 0.78 -5.36
N GLU A 63 7.00 -0.26 -6.10
CA GLU A 63 8.10 -1.09 -5.60
C GLU A 63 9.41 -0.29 -5.55
N ASP A 64 10.26 -0.57 -4.56
CA ASP A 64 11.58 0.05 -4.50
C ASP A 64 12.34 -0.24 -5.80
N GLY A 65 12.97 0.78 -6.39
CA GLY A 65 13.67 0.71 -7.67
C GLY A 65 12.81 1.05 -8.88
N GLN A 66 11.48 1.18 -8.72
CA GLN A 66 10.60 1.60 -9.81
C GLN A 66 10.58 3.12 -9.99
N GLY A 67 10.42 3.56 -11.24
CA GLY A 67 10.22 4.96 -11.57
C GLY A 67 8.87 5.52 -11.10
N PRO A 68 8.56 6.78 -11.45
CA PRO A 68 7.32 7.41 -11.05
C PRO A 68 6.10 6.64 -11.54
N PRO A 69 5.05 6.48 -10.71
CA PRO A 69 3.77 6.01 -11.24
C PRO A 69 3.23 7.05 -12.23
N GLY A 70 2.39 6.63 -13.17
CA GLY A 70 1.69 7.55 -14.06
C GLY A 70 0.94 8.64 -13.29
N ASN A 71 0.83 9.83 -13.88
CA ASN A 71 0.19 11.00 -13.26
C ASN A 71 -1.28 10.76 -12.87
N GLU A 72 -1.93 9.81 -13.54
CA GLU A 72 -3.28 9.36 -13.25
C GLU A 72 -3.39 8.62 -11.90
N PHE A 73 -2.28 8.12 -11.36
CA PHE A 73 -2.22 7.47 -10.05
C PHE A 73 -1.86 8.47 -8.95
N VAL A 74 -0.63 9.00 -8.98
CA VAL A 74 -0.11 9.96 -8.00
C VAL A 74 0.67 11.04 -8.75
N ARG A 75 0.04 12.20 -8.93
CA ARG A 75 0.61 13.29 -9.75
C ARG A 75 1.89 13.82 -9.12
N GLY A 76 2.96 13.91 -9.91
CA GLY A 76 4.25 14.45 -9.45
C GLY A 76 4.98 13.57 -8.42
N SER A 77 4.63 12.29 -8.32
CA SER A 77 5.45 11.31 -7.61
C SER A 77 6.71 11.02 -8.42
N ASP A 78 7.87 10.95 -7.77
CA ASP A 78 9.14 10.51 -8.38
C ASP A 78 9.29 8.97 -8.36
N GLY A 79 8.31 8.26 -7.78
CA GLY A 79 8.36 6.82 -7.58
C GLY A 79 9.37 6.43 -6.50
N SER A 80 10.13 5.37 -6.73
CA SER A 80 11.09 4.83 -5.76
C SER A 80 12.44 4.44 -6.38
N ALA A 81 12.82 5.04 -7.51
CA ALA A 81 14.08 4.77 -8.21
C ALA A 81 15.33 5.02 -7.34
N GLY A 82 15.22 5.93 -6.34
CA GLY A 82 16.28 6.25 -5.38
C GLY A 82 16.43 5.26 -4.21
N CYS A 83 15.62 4.20 -4.16
CA CYS A 83 15.70 3.12 -3.18
C CYS A 83 15.92 1.80 -3.92
N LYS A 84 16.92 1.01 -3.53
CA LYS A 84 17.25 -0.22 -4.26
C LYS A 84 16.27 -1.34 -3.87
N TYR A 85 15.71 -2.01 -4.88
CA TYR A 85 14.86 -3.19 -4.67
C TYR A 85 15.54 -4.24 -3.76
N GLU A 86 16.84 -4.48 -3.98
CA GLU A 86 17.64 -5.48 -3.25
C GLU A 86 17.89 -5.16 -1.77
N ASP A 87 17.65 -3.92 -1.31
CA ASP A 87 17.77 -3.58 0.11
C ASP A 87 16.72 -4.31 0.97
N GLY A 88 15.67 -4.83 0.31
CA GLY A 88 14.72 -5.78 0.91
C GLY A 88 13.82 -5.14 1.97
N TYR A 89 13.48 -3.86 1.82
CA TYR A 89 12.40 -3.21 2.56
C TYR A 89 11.03 -3.78 2.15
N LEU A 90 9.96 -3.37 2.82
CA LEU A 90 8.60 -3.87 2.57
C LEU A 90 8.19 -3.86 1.08
N MET A 91 8.53 -2.79 0.36
CA MET A 91 8.26 -2.61 -1.07
C MET A 91 9.41 -3.09 -1.98
N GLY A 92 10.47 -3.64 -1.40
CA GLY A 92 11.62 -4.21 -2.11
C GLY A 92 11.50 -5.72 -2.25
N ARG A 93 12.67 -6.38 -2.33
CA ARG A 93 12.81 -7.82 -2.46
C ARG A 93 12.14 -8.55 -1.28
N PRO A 94 11.23 -9.51 -1.55
CA PRO A 94 10.60 -10.32 -0.51
C PRO A 94 11.61 -11.05 0.37
N ASN A 95 11.27 -11.27 1.64
CA ASN A 95 12.09 -11.97 2.63
C ASN A 95 13.46 -11.31 2.91
N GLY A 96 13.61 -10.02 2.60
CA GLY A 96 14.76 -9.23 3.03
C GLY A 96 14.79 -9.03 4.55
N ARG A 97 15.98 -8.77 5.10
CA ARG A 97 16.16 -8.46 6.54
C ARG A 97 15.40 -7.21 6.99
N LYS A 98 15.03 -6.33 6.05
CA LYS A 98 14.29 -5.09 6.31
C LYS A 98 12.84 -5.18 5.86
N SER A 99 12.32 -6.38 5.60
CA SER A 99 10.98 -6.59 5.01
C SER A 99 9.82 -6.09 5.87
N GLU A 100 10.09 -5.75 7.13
CA GLU A 100 9.13 -5.18 8.09
C GLU A 100 9.28 -3.65 8.22
N MET A 101 10.20 -3.04 7.45
CA MET A 101 10.49 -1.62 7.48
C MET A 101 10.13 -0.97 6.16
N LEU A 102 9.75 0.30 6.22
CA LEU A 102 9.55 1.13 5.04
C LEU A 102 10.88 1.72 4.56
N SER A 103 11.06 1.78 3.25
CA SER A 103 12.12 2.59 2.67
C SER A 103 11.75 4.09 2.80
N ARG A 104 12.74 4.97 2.72
CA ARG A 104 12.50 6.42 2.65
C ARG A 104 11.61 6.80 1.46
N CYS A 105 11.70 6.06 0.36
CA CYS A 105 10.92 6.31 -0.86
C CYS A 105 9.45 5.93 -0.67
N SER A 106 9.17 4.83 0.02
CA SER A 106 7.82 4.45 0.40
C SER A 106 7.18 5.53 1.29
N GLY A 107 7.89 5.99 2.33
CA GLY A 107 7.40 7.05 3.22
C GLY A 107 7.11 8.36 2.48
N HIS A 108 7.99 8.78 1.56
CA HIS A 108 7.73 9.96 0.73
C HIS A 108 6.50 9.78 -0.17
N SER A 109 6.36 8.61 -0.80
CA SER A 109 5.22 8.29 -1.66
C SER A 109 3.89 8.31 -0.91
N PHE A 110 3.86 7.83 0.34
CA PHE A 110 2.66 7.88 1.18
C PHE A 110 2.23 9.33 1.44
N ILE A 111 3.17 10.22 1.77
CA ILE A 111 2.87 11.63 1.97
C ILE A 111 2.25 12.23 0.70
N MET A 112 2.80 11.91 -0.48
CA MET A 112 2.28 12.39 -1.76
C MET A 112 0.87 11.88 -2.05
N GLY A 113 0.62 10.57 -1.89
CA GLY A 113 -0.71 10.00 -2.14
C GLY A 113 -1.76 10.47 -1.14
N ILE A 114 -1.44 10.51 0.16
CA ILE A 114 -2.35 10.98 1.21
C ILE A 114 -2.65 12.48 1.03
N ARG A 115 -1.68 13.33 0.70
CA ARG A 115 -1.97 14.76 0.44
C ARG A 115 -2.90 14.97 -0.75
N GLN A 116 -2.84 14.10 -1.75
CA GLN A 116 -3.70 14.22 -2.93
C GLN A 116 -5.11 13.66 -2.74
N ARG A 117 -5.26 12.59 -1.94
CA ARG A 117 -6.55 11.88 -1.79
C ARG A 117 -7.19 11.99 -0.41
N GLY A 118 -6.44 12.43 0.59
CA GLY A 118 -6.87 12.52 1.98
C GLY A 118 -7.94 13.56 2.29
N PRO A 119 -7.94 14.77 1.68
CA PRO A 119 -8.96 15.77 1.95
C PRO A 119 -10.39 15.22 1.77
N GLY A 120 -11.23 15.38 2.79
CA GLY A 120 -12.62 14.89 2.82
C GLY A 120 -12.80 13.39 3.14
N CYS A 121 -11.72 12.62 3.12
CA CYS A 121 -11.72 11.19 3.51
C CYS A 121 -11.34 10.99 4.97
N TYR A 122 -10.21 11.59 5.38
CA TYR A 122 -9.66 11.50 6.74
C TYR A 122 -10.08 12.65 7.66
N ASP A 123 -10.60 13.74 7.10
CA ASP A 123 -11.10 14.90 7.86
C ASP A 123 -12.52 14.63 8.42
N ARG A 124 -12.70 13.50 9.12
CA ARG A 124 -13.97 13.16 9.76
C ARG A 124 -13.90 13.44 11.26
N THR A 125 -14.72 14.40 11.69
CA THR A 125 -15.14 14.59 13.08
C THR A 125 -16.62 14.23 13.21
N PRO A 126 -17.02 13.44 14.22
CA PRO A 126 -16.19 12.80 15.24
C PRO A 126 -15.43 11.57 14.69
N ARG A 127 -14.35 11.19 15.38
CA ARG A 127 -13.67 9.91 15.15
C ARG A 127 -14.59 8.78 15.61
N ASN A 128 -14.65 7.70 14.85
CA ASN A 128 -15.41 6.50 15.23
C ASN A 128 -14.56 5.49 16.03
N GLU A 129 -13.24 5.66 16.06
CA GLU A 129 -12.32 4.86 16.87
C GLU A 129 -11.89 5.68 18.11
N PRO A 130 -11.89 5.05 19.31
CA PRO A 130 -11.29 5.64 20.49
C PRO A 130 -9.80 5.88 20.23
N LEU A 131 -9.26 6.94 20.83
CA LEU A 131 -7.80 7.11 20.84
C LEU A 131 -7.14 5.97 21.64
N ASP A 132 -5.87 5.65 21.37
CA ASP A 132 -5.14 4.61 22.09
C ASP A 132 -5.14 4.81 23.63
N ASN A 133 -5.21 6.06 24.08
CA ASN A 133 -5.30 6.43 25.50
C ASN A 133 -6.74 6.36 26.08
N GLU A 134 -7.74 6.09 25.24
CA GLU A 134 -9.15 5.88 25.61
C GLU A 134 -9.53 4.39 25.59
N ILE A 135 -8.64 3.52 25.11
CA ILE A 135 -8.79 2.06 25.20
C ILE A 135 -8.40 1.65 26.63
N VAL A 136 -9.41 1.43 27.47
CA VAL A 136 -9.22 0.82 28.80
C VAL A 136 -9.09 -0.69 28.60
N GLU A 137 -7.98 -1.27 29.09
CA GLU A 137 -7.81 -2.74 29.17
C GLU A 137 -8.90 -3.42 30.02
#